data_AF-A0A178EED9-F1
#
_entry.id   AF-A0A178EED9-F1
#
_cell.length_a   1.000
_cell.length_b   1.000
_cell.length_c   1.000
_cell.angle_alpha   90.00
_cell.angle_beta   90.00
_cell.angle_gamma   90.00
#
_symmetry.space_group_name_H-M   'P 1'
#
loop_
_entity.id
_entity.type
_entity.pdbx_description
1 polymer ?
#
loop_
_entity_poly.entity_id
_entity_poly.type
_entity_poly.pdbx_seq_one_letter_code
_entity_poly.pdbx_strand_id
1 'polypeptide(L)' 'SSQAISTNARCGPSFGGRTCAGSAGGNCCSQYSYCGSTDAYCAASSCQKGYGVCN' A
#
# COMPACT_ATOMS: atom_id res chain seq x y z
N SER A 1 -10.33 -11.56 -0.20
CA SER A 1 -9.25 -11.35 0.79
C SER A 1 -9.56 -10.09 1.57
N SER A 2 -9.99 -10.22 2.82
CA SER A 2 -10.31 -9.11 3.73
C SER A 2 -9.02 -8.58 4.37
N GLN A 3 -8.20 -7.86 3.61
CA GLN A 3 -7.03 -7.19 4.17
C GLN A 3 -7.46 -5.93 4.94
N ALA A 4 -6.89 -5.71 6.12
CA ALA A 4 -7.20 -4.54 6.93
C ALA A 4 -6.62 -3.26 6.30
N ILE A 5 -7.40 -2.18 6.28
CA ILE A 5 -6.93 -0.88 5.78
C ILE A 5 -5.86 -0.34 6.72
N SER A 6 -4.78 0.19 6.14
CA SER A 6 -3.73 0.86 6.89
C SER A 6 -4.22 2.16 7.52
N THR A 7 -3.96 2.34 8.81
CA THR A 7 -4.27 3.57 9.57
C THR A 7 -3.02 4.37 9.93
N ASN A 8 -1.83 3.81 9.72
CA ASN A 8 -0.53 4.38 10.08
C ASN A 8 0.40 4.53 8.87
N ALA A 9 -0.17 4.51 7.66
CA ALA A 9 0.55 4.53 6.38
C ALA A 9 1.56 3.38 6.20
N ARG A 10 1.37 2.24 6.88
CA ARG A 10 2.16 1.01 6.68
C ARG A 10 1.33 -0.10 6.06
N CYS A 11 1.92 -0.84 5.12
CA CYS A 11 1.23 -1.85 4.33
C CYS A 11 2.12 -3.06 4.05
N GLY A 12 1.54 -4.13 3.50
CA GLY A 12 2.30 -5.32 3.16
C GLY A 12 2.27 -6.39 4.26
N PRO A 13 2.89 -7.55 3.98
CA PRO A 13 2.83 -8.72 4.85
C PRO A 13 3.50 -8.45 6.21
N SER A 14 4.59 -7.69 6.24
CA SER A 14 5.34 -7.34 7.46
C SER A 14 4.55 -6.47 8.44
N PHE A 15 3.46 -5.85 8.01
CA PHE A 15 2.62 -4.96 8.83
C PHE A 15 1.26 -5.58 9.15
N GLY A 16 1.19 -6.91 9.16
CA GLY A 16 -0.04 -7.67 9.41
C GLY A 16 -0.93 -7.79 8.18
N GLY A 17 -0.32 -7.80 6.99
CA GLY A 17 -1.05 -7.93 5.72
C GLY A 17 -2.00 -6.77 5.42
N ARG A 18 -1.63 -5.55 5.87
CA ARG A 18 -2.44 -4.35 5.70
C ARG A 18 -2.39 -3.84 4.26
N THR A 19 -3.50 -3.30 3.79
CA THR A 19 -3.60 -2.66 2.48
C THR A 19 -3.68 -1.14 2.59
N CYS A 20 -3.07 -0.44 1.64
CA CYS A 20 -3.24 1.00 1.46
C CYS A 20 -4.53 1.32 0.69
N ALA A 21 -5.13 0.35 -0.01
CA ALA A 21 -6.34 0.60 -0.78
C ALA A 21 -7.49 1.07 0.13
N GLY A 22 -7.95 2.30 -0.07
CA GLY A 22 -8.97 2.94 0.78
C GLY A 22 -8.41 3.62 2.04
N SER A 23 -7.08 3.72 2.19
CA SER A 23 -6.45 4.47 3.27
C SER A 23 -6.41 5.97 2.94
N ALA A 24 -6.62 6.82 3.95
CA ALA A 24 -6.50 8.27 3.82
C ALA A 24 -5.05 8.73 3.51
N GLY A 25 -4.04 7.89 3.82
CA GLY A 25 -2.63 8.17 3.53
C GLY A 25 -2.20 7.90 2.09
N GLY A 26 -3.12 7.43 1.23
CA GLY A 26 -2.86 7.06 -0.15
C GLY A 26 -3.14 5.59 -0.42
N ASN A 27 -3.47 5.28 -1.67
CA ASN A 27 -3.98 3.97 -2.07
C ASN A 27 -2.90 2.96 -2.46
N CYS A 28 -1.66 3.41 -2.66
CA CYS A 28 -0.57 2.62 -3.20
C CYS A 28 0.35 2.18 -2.08
N CYS A 29 0.76 0.90 -2.11
CA CYS A 29 1.72 0.36 -1.16
C CYS A 29 3.08 0.27 -1.82
N SER A 30 4.04 1.07 -1.40
CA SER A 30 5.41 0.96 -1.92
C SER A 30 6.12 -0.31 -1.42
N GLN A 31 7.19 -0.70 -2.11
CA GLN A 31 8.10 -1.79 -1.75
C GLN A 31 8.76 -1.60 -0.38
N TYR A 32 8.78 -0.37 0.14
CA TYR A 32 9.24 -0.02 1.48
C TYR A 32 8.14 -0.16 2.54
N SER A 33 7.00 -0.75 2.18
CA SER A 33 5.85 -0.97 3.06
C SER A 33 5.26 0.35 3.59
N TYR A 34 5.19 1.36 2.73
CA TYR A 34 4.58 2.65 3.01
C TYR A 34 3.43 2.95 2.06
N CYS A 35 2.35 3.51 2.60
CA CYS A 35 1.24 4.04 1.83
C CYS A 35 1.55 5.41 1.26
N GLY A 36 1.19 5.62 0.01
CA GLY A 36 1.26 6.90 -0.66
C GLY A 36 0.40 6.93 -1.91
N SER A 37 0.41 8.07 -2.60
CA SER A 37 -0.42 8.32 -3.79
C SER A 37 0.39 8.76 -5.00
N THR A 38 1.70 8.98 -4.86
CA THR A 38 2.57 9.42 -5.95
C THR A 38 3.16 8.23 -6.69
N ASP A 39 3.70 8.48 -7.88
CA ASP A 39 4.29 7.45 -8.74
C ASP A 39 5.38 6.64 -8.02
N ALA A 40 6.15 7.26 -7.12
CA ALA A 40 7.12 6.58 -6.28
C ALA A 40 6.53 5.43 -5.44
N TYR A 41 5.24 5.49 -5.10
CA TYR A 41 4.50 4.45 -4.37
C TYR A 41 3.63 3.58 -5.28
N CYS A 42 3.14 4.15 -6.38
CA CYS A 42 2.13 3.52 -7.24
C CYS A 42 2.71 2.84 -8.48
N ALA A 43 3.91 3.19 -8.93
CA ALA A 43 4.50 2.62 -10.14
C ALA A 43 4.62 1.10 -10.02
N ALA A 44 4.36 0.36 -11.10
CA ALA A 44 4.48 -1.09 -11.15
C ALA A 44 5.83 -1.63 -10.64
N SER A 45 6.90 -0.87 -10.80
CA SER A 45 8.26 -1.22 -10.35
C SER A 45 8.47 -1.03 -8.85
N SER A 46 7.73 -0.13 -8.20
CA SER A 46 7.89 0.22 -6.80
C SER A 46 6.70 -0.16 -5.91
N CYS A 47 5.58 -0.60 -6.47
CA CYS A 47 4.35 -0.91 -5.75
C CYS A 47 4.21 -2.41 -5.43
N GLN A 48 3.88 -2.74 -4.18
CA GLN A 48 3.55 -4.10 -3.73
C GLN A 48 2.12 -4.45 -4.14
N LYS A 49 2.00 -5.17 -5.27
CA LYS A 49 0.71 -5.70 -5.73
C LYS A 49 0.04 -6.56 -4.66
N GLY A 50 -1.27 -6.37 -4.53
CA GLY A 50 -2.09 -7.08 -3.54
C GLY A 50 -2.24 -6.35 -2.20
N TYR A 51 -1.42 -5.34 -1.92
CA TYR A 51 -1.48 -4.51 -0.70
C TYR A 51 -1.78 -3.03 -1.00
N GLY A 52 -2.10 -2.69 -2.25
CA GLY A 52 -2.45 -1.35 -2.70
C GLY A 52 -2.87 -1.35 -4.16
N VAL A 53 -3.20 -0.16 -4.66
CA VAL A 53 -3.50 0.10 -6.08
C VAL A 53 -2.20 0.48 -6.76
N CYS A 54 -1.73 -0.34 -7.70
CA CYS A 54 -0.54 -0.08 -8.49
C CYS A 54 -0.95 0.30 -9.93
N ASN A 55 -0.26 1.27 -10.53
CA ASN A 55 -0.36 1.63 -11.95
C ASN A 55 0.50 0.70 -12.81
#